data_AF-A0A933E8T8-F1
#
_entry.id   AF-A0A933E8T8-F1
#
_cell.length_a   1.000
_cell.length_b   1.000
_cell.length_c   1.000
_cell.angle_alpha   90.00
_cell.angle_beta   90.00
_cell.angle_gamma   90.00
#
_symmetry.space_group_name_H-M   'P 1'
#
loop_
_entity.id
_entity.type
_entity.pdbx_description
1 polymer ?
#
loop_
_entity_poly.entity_id
_entity_poly.type
_entity_poly.pdbx_seq_one_letter_code
_entity_poly.pdbx_strand_id
1 'polypeptide(L)'
;MRKYITTQPMKNMHVPLPEPVYQRLRTEARRTRRPATVLAREAIDLWLAEQHRSAVHEEVATYAKEAAGTGDDLDRDLEAAGIDLLRKTKRKRKKDGDR
;
A
#
# COMPACT_ATOMS: atom_id res chain seq x y z
N MET A 1 32.04 10.28 -3.58
CA MET A 1 31.41 8.96 -3.83
C MET A 1 30.38 9.14 -4.95
N ARG A 2 30.74 8.86 -6.20
CA ARG A 2 29.82 8.99 -7.35
C ARG A 2 28.90 7.76 -7.34
N LYS A 3 27.61 7.94 -7.09
CA LYS A 3 26.61 6.89 -7.31
C LYS A 3 26.57 6.62 -8.81
N TYR A 4 26.82 5.38 -9.21
CA TYR A 4 26.64 4.95 -10.59
C TYR A 4 25.14 5.07 -10.91
N ILE A 5 24.80 6.00 -11.79
CA ILE A 5 23.47 6.06 -12.40
C ILE A 5 23.48 4.93 -13.42
N THR A 6 23.03 3.74 -13.01
CA THR A 6 22.88 2.62 -13.94
C THR A 6 21.72 2.97 -14.87
N THR A 7 22.03 3.53 -16.04
CA THR A 7 21.06 3.75 -17.11
C THR A 7 20.60 2.38 -17.59
N GLN A 8 19.47 1.91 -17.09
CA GLN A 8 18.86 0.67 -17.54
C GLN A 8 18.53 0.78 -19.04
N PRO A 9 18.76 -0.26 -19.86
CA PRO A 9 18.50 -0.21 -21.28
C PRO A 9 17.00 -0.01 -21.55
N MET A 10 16.65 1.04 -22.29
CA MET A 10 15.26 1.31 -22.68
C MET A 10 14.82 0.36 -23.80
N LYS A 11 13.70 -0.33 -23.60
CA LYS A 11 13.03 -1.12 -24.63
C LYS A 11 11.90 -0.31 -25.25
N ASN A 12 11.80 -0.31 -26.58
CA ASN A 12 10.73 0.39 -27.29
C ASN A 12 9.46 -0.48 -27.29
N MET A 13 8.34 0.11 -26.88
CA MET A 13 7.02 -0.51 -26.90
C MET A 13 6.07 0.43 -27.63
N HIS A 14 5.40 -0.06 -28.67
CA HIS A 14 4.39 0.72 -29.37
C HIS A 14 3.02 0.54 -28.69
N VAL A 15 2.45 1.63 -28.19
CA VAL A 15 1.16 1.64 -27.52
C VAL A 15 0.24 2.62 -28.26
N PRO A 16 -0.66 2.15 -29.13
CA PRO A 16 -1.65 3.02 -29.74
C PRO A 16 -2.59 3.55 -28.67
N LEU A 17 -2.75 4.87 -28.63
CA LEU A 17 -3.63 5.54 -27.67
C LEU A 17 -4.93 5.96 -28.35
N PRO A 18 -6.10 5.78 -27.70
CA PRO A 18 -7.33 6.43 -28.16
C PRO A 18 -7.14 7.95 -28.21
N GLU A 19 -7.73 8.59 -29.22
CA GLU A 19 -7.59 10.04 -29.46
C GLU A 19 -7.83 10.89 -28.20
N PRO A 20 -8.87 10.64 -27.37
CA PRO A 20 -9.08 11.43 -26.15
C PRO A 20 -7.93 11.34 -25.15
N VAL A 21 -7.32 10.16 -25.02
CA VAL A 21 -6.18 9.92 -24.11
C VAL A 21 -4.94 10.61 -24.65
N TYR A 22 -4.70 10.49 -25.95
CA TYR A 22 -3.58 11.16 -26.62
C TYR A 22 -3.65 12.68 -26.43
N GLN A 23 -4.82 13.30 -26.64
CA GLN A 23 -5.00 14.75 -26.48
C GLN A 23 -4.80 15.22 -25.04
N ARG A 24 -5.31 14.48 -24.05
CA ARG A 24 -5.08 14.76 -22.63
C ARG A 24 -3.60 14.71 -22.28
N LEU A 25 -2.91 13.64 -22.70
CA LEU A 25 -1.47 13.49 -22.46
C LEU A 25 -0.67 14.62 -23.11
N ARG A 26 -1.00 14.99 -24.35
CA ARG A 26 -0.36 16.11 -25.06
C ARG A 26 -0.61 17.44 -24.38
N THR A 27 -1.81 17.66 -23.85
CA THR A 27 -2.17 18.88 -23.12
C THR A 27 -1.35 19.01 -21.84
N GLU A 28 -1.25 17.92 -21.06
CA GLU A 28 -0.44 17.90 -19.84
C GLU A 28 1.06 18.05 -20.12
N ALA A 29 1.56 17.43 -21.20
CA ALA A 29 2.94 17.59 -21.65
C ALA A 29 3.25 19.06 -21.96
N ARG A 30 2.35 19.75 -22.68
CA ARG A 30 2.50 21.18 -22.98
C ARG A 30 2.43 22.04 -21.71
N ARG A 31 1.45 21.78 -20.84
CA ARG A 31 1.23 22.52 -19.58
C ARG A 31 2.44 22.43 -18.66
N THR A 32 3.02 21.23 -18.54
CA THR A 32 4.17 20.96 -17.66
C THR A 32 5.52 21.23 -18.33
N ARG A 33 5.54 21.48 -19.65
CA ARG A 33 6.76 21.60 -20.49
C ARG A 33 7.64 20.34 -20.42
N ARG A 34 7.02 19.17 -20.34
CA ARG A 34 7.69 17.86 -20.27
C ARG A 34 7.34 17.03 -21.50
N PRO A 35 8.23 16.17 -22.01
CA PRO A 35 7.88 15.28 -23.12
C PRO A 35 6.73 14.35 -22.75
N ALA A 36 5.77 14.18 -23.66
CA ALA A 36 4.62 13.29 -23.46
C ALA A 36 5.03 11.85 -23.16
N THR A 37 6.14 11.38 -23.74
CA THR A 37 6.72 10.06 -23.49
C THR A 37 7.24 9.88 -22.07
N VAL A 38 7.74 10.94 -21.44
CA VAL A 38 8.17 10.91 -20.03
C VAL A 38 6.95 10.81 -19.13
N LEU A 39 5.92 11.63 -19.36
CA LEU A 39 4.67 11.57 -18.61
C LEU A 39 3.97 10.21 -18.76
N ALA A 40 3.97 9.65 -19.96
CA ALA A 40 3.39 8.33 -20.21
C ALA A 40 4.12 7.24 -19.41
N ARG A 41 5.45 7.25 -19.43
CA ARG A 41 6.26 6.28 -18.67
C ARG A 41 6.01 6.40 -17.17
N GLU A 42 6.01 7.61 -16.63
CA GLU A 42 5.73 7.84 -15.21
C GLU A 42 4.30 7.42 -14.83
N ALA A 43 3.31 7.71 -15.67
CA ALA A 43 1.94 7.27 -15.43
C ALA A 43 1.83 5.74 -15.41
N ILE A 44 2.53 5.05 -16.31
CA ILE A 44 2.59 3.58 -16.34
C ILE A 44 3.29 3.04 -15.10
N ASP A 45 4.44 3.60 -14.72
CA ASP A 45 5.21 3.17 -13.55
C ASP A 45 4.40 3.34 -12.26
N LEU A 46 3.73 4.49 -12.10
CA LEU A 46 2.86 4.76 -10.95
C LEU A 46 1.67 3.80 -10.89
N TRP A 47 1.03 3.54 -12.04
CA TRP A 47 -0.09 2.61 -12.10
C TRP A 47 0.34 1.18 -11.75
N LEU A 48 1.47 0.70 -12.30
CA LEU A 48 2.00 -0.63 -11.98
C LEU A 48 2.37 -0.75 -10.49
N ALA A 49 2.96 0.28 -9.90
CA ALA A 49 3.28 0.31 -8.48
C ALA A 49 2.02 0.31 -7.59
N GLU A 50 0.94 0.95 -8.03
CA GLU A 50 -0.36 0.88 -7.35
C GLU A 50 -0.96 -0.52 -7.46
N GLN A 51 -1.00 -1.11 -8.66
CA GLN A 51 -1.53 -2.47 -8.86
C GLN A 51 -0.80 -3.50 -7.99
N HIS A 52 0.53 -3.41 -7.88
CA HIS A 52 1.30 -4.29 -7.01
C HIS A 52 0.95 -4.08 -5.53
N ARG A 53 0.84 -2.83 -5.06
CA ARG A 53 0.45 -2.54 -3.67
C ARG A 53 -0.94 -3.07 -3.34
N SER A 54 -1.90 -2.90 -4.24
CA SER A 54 -3.25 -3.44 -4.09
C SER A 54 -3.25 -4.97 -4.04
N ALA A 55 -2.51 -5.64 -4.93
CA ALA A 55 -2.41 -7.10 -4.93
C ALA A 55 -1.81 -7.64 -3.61
N VAL A 56 -0.72 -7.05 -3.14
CA VAL A 56 -0.11 -7.42 -1.85
C VAL A 56 -1.10 -7.19 -0.70
N HIS A 57 -1.81 -6.06 -0.72
CA HIS A 57 -2.80 -5.77 0.31
C HIS A 57 -3.93 -6.81 0.33
N GLU A 58 -4.45 -7.20 -0.83
CA GLU A 58 -5.50 -8.22 -0.95
C GLU A 58 -5.01 -9.60 -0.48
N GLU A 59 -3.79 -9.98 -0.81
CA GLU A 59 -3.19 -11.24 -0.38
C GLU A 59 -3.02 -11.27 1.15
N VAL A 60 -2.45 -10.21 1.74
CA VAL A 60 -2.30 -10.07 3.19
C VAL A 60 -3.66 -10.07 3.88
N ALA A 61 -4.65 -9.36 3.34
CA ALA A 61 -6.00 -9.33 3.90
C ALA A 61 -6.70 -10.70 3.83
N THR A 62 -6.43 -11.47 2.78
CA THR A 62 -6.94 -12.84 2.63
C THR A 62 -6.30 -13.76 3.67
N TYR A 63 -4.97 -13.76 3.75
CA TYR A 63 -4.24 -14.52 4.76
C TYR A 63 -4.70 -14.16 6.18
N ALA A 64 -4.79 -12.87 6.52
CA ALA A 64 -5.22 -12.44 7.85
C ALA A 64 -6.64 -12.92 8.20
N LYS A 65 -7.57 -12.96 7.23
CA LYS A 65 -8.91 -13.52 7.44
C LYS A 65 -8.88 -15.03 7.70
N GLU A 66 -8.00 -15.76 7.02
CA GLU A 66 -7.83 -17.21 7.21
C GLU A 66 -7.11 -17.53 8.51
N ALA A 67 -6.13 -16.71 8.89
CA ALA A 67 -5.33 -16.87 10.10
C ALA A 67 -6.05 -16.37 11.36
N ALA A 68 -7.10 -15.55 11.24
CA ALA A 68 -7.82 -14.99 12.39
C ALA A 68 -8.28 -16.07 13.38
N GLY A 69 -7.96 -15.89 14.67
CA GLY A 69 -8.26 -16.86 15.72
C GLY A 69 -7.44 -18.14 15.69
N THR A 70 -6.50 -18.28 14.75
CA THR A 70 -5.51 -19.37 14.74
C THR A 70 -4.27 -18.98 15.55
N GLY A 71 -3.30 -19.89 15.67
CA GLY A 71 -2.03 -19.61 16.35
C GLY A 71 -1.19 -18.52 15.70
N ASP A 72 -1.41 -18.22 14.42
CA ASP A 72 -0.68 -17.17 13.69
C ASP A 72 -1.22 -15.76 14.01
N ASP A 73 -2.47 -15.66 14.47
CA ASP A 73 -3.12 -14.40 14.89
C ASP A 73 -2.96 -14.14 16.40
N LEU A 74 -2.88 -15.21 17.21
CA LEU A 74 -2.89 -15.14 18.67
C LEU A 74 -1.48 -15.24 19.26
N ASP A 75 -0.97 -14.13 19.80
CA ASP A 75 0.24 -14.10 20.61
C ASP A 75 -0.09 -14.41 22.08
N ARG A 76 0.37 -15.55 22.60
CA ARG A 76 0.05 -16.02 23.96
C ARG A 76 0.45 -15.05 25.05
N ASP A 77 1.59 -14.38 24.91
CA ASP A 77 2.09 -13.46 25.93
C ASP A 77 1.27 -12.16 25.91
N LEU A 78 0.88 -11.71 24.71
CA LEU A 78 -0.01 -10.57 24.53
C LEU A 78 -1.41 -10.85 25.09
N GLU A 79 -1.97 -12.02 24.81
CA GLU A 79 -3.28 -12.44 25.32
C GLU A 79 -3.30 -12.54 26.85
N ALA A 80 -2.24 -13.11 27.44
CA ALA A 80 -2.09 -13.18 28.89
C ALA A 80 -2.06 -11.78 29.52
N ALA A 81 -1.27 -10.86 28.94
CA ALA A 81 -1.21 -9.47 29.38
C ALA A 81 -2.56 -8.75 29.25
N GLY A 82 -3.31 -9.01 28.18
CA GLY A 82 -4.65 -8.47 27.95
C GLY A 82 -5.65 -8.90 29.02
N ILE A 83 -5.68 -10.19 29.36
CA ILE A 83 -6.52 -10.73 30.43
C ILE A 83 -6.21 -10.06 31.77
N ASP A 84 -4.92 -9.91 32.10
CA ASP A 84 -4.49 -9.27 33.35
C ASP A 84 -4.91 -7.81 33.44
N LEU A 85 -4.81 -7.05 32.34
CA LEU A 85 -5.31 -5.69 32.27
C LEU A 85 -6.83 -5.63 32.48
N LEU A 86 -7.60 -6.50 31.83
CA LEU A 86 -9.05 -6.57 31.99
C LEU A 86 -9.48 -6.92 33.42
N ARG A 87 -8.72 -7.79 34.11
CA ARG A 87 -8.96 -8.11 35.53
C ARG A 87 -8.69 -6.90 36.43
N LYS A 88 -7.63 -6.15 36.18
CA LYS A 88 -7.28 -4.94 36.94
C LYS A 88 -8.35 -3.84 36.76
N THR A 89 -8.83 -3.62 35.53
CA THR A 89 -9.84 -2.60 35.25
C THR A 89 -11.21 -2.94 35.85
N LYS A 90 -11.65 -4.21 35.77
CA LYS A 90 -12.88 -4.67 36.45
C LYS A 90 -12.82 -4.49 37.96
N ARG A 91 -11.68 -4.81 38.59
CA ARG A 91 -11.45 -4.59 40.03
C ARG A 91 -11.54 -3.12 40.43
N LYS A 92 -10.98 -2.23 39.61
CA LYS A 92 -11.06 -0.77 39.83
C LYS A 92 -12.51 -0.26 39.76
N ARG A 93 -13.25 -0.63 38.71
CA ARG A 93 -14.67 -0.26 38.56
C ARG A 93 -15.55 -0.73 39.73
N LYS A 94 -15.31 -1.94 40.25
CA LYS A 94 -16.04 -2.44 41.44
C LYS A 94 -15.71 -1.63 42.70
N LYS A 95 -14.47 -1.18 42.88
CA LYS A 95 -14.08 -0.30 43.99
C LYS A 95 -14.68 1.11 43.90
N ASP A 96 -14.93 1.59 42.68
CA ASP A 96 -15.44 2.94 42.44
C ASP A 96 -16.99 3.02 42.50
N GLY A 97 -17.70 1.91 42.25
CA GLY A 97 -19.17 1.83 42.32
C GLY A 97 -19.74 1.34 43.66
N ASP A 98 -18.89 1.07 44.65
CA ASP A 98 -19.24 0.66 46.02
C ASP A 98 -18.98 1.80 47.04
N ARG A 99 -19.06 3.05 46.56
CA ARG A 99 -18.92 4.29 47.34
C ARG A 99 -20.16 5.16 47.20
#